data_AF-A0A7S3QAV2-F1
#
_entry.id   AF-A0A7S3QAV2-F1
#
_cell.length_a   1.000
_cell.length_b   1.000
_cell.length_c   1.000
_cell.angle_alpha   90.00
_cell.angle_beta   90.00
_cell.angle_gamma   90.00
#
_symmetry.space_group_name_H-M   'P 1'
#
loop_
_entity.id
_entity.type
_entity.pdbx_description
1 polymer ?
#
loop_
_entity_poly.entity_id
_entity_poly.type
_entity_poly.pdbx_seq_one_letter_code
_entity_poly.pdbx_strand_id
1 'polypeptide(L)'
;MVLSVLKGKTLTGARSRTSSRTLFVFLFGFLAGAAISNSLYFYVFEQRSLRSAIYAEDDIDDDIDELGLPHFLSETKVVDGSTITIEDGNVASAGSSSDHTHFSSDLNTNTSSDDISICWLMSYPNSGTSFTMRLARIDSNCTAATNYPLETAHDNNGSLITHASLDSVLSLYPTHNQKGQSPRPPFILHPHMNRPSKYILTKTHCAGPCIGCKPKRYRTNAAFFAKECQNSHSNHDHYEPQSMNAVKKVVHLVRDPMDNAVSNYHLELKKYKRKGEDEKLKIFTNDREGFRKFCKIQDAKYVKEEQKVFGEAKWNILKNVPCHALFFSYAQWHSHAYEITTENTGMSMFDAPVPRLNMFYEDYRNATYHDSKAKLFTFLELEDIQERAIFHEGKTYRDEYFTKEEITKIMKLIKFFAIGEVWDLLLQRYDY
;
A
#
# COMPACT_ATOMS: atom_id res chain seq x y z
N MET A 1 -37.95 49.09 37.52
CA MET A 1 -38.09 48.85 36.07
C MET A 1 -38.90 47.58 35.87
N VAL A 2 -40.18 47.76 35.51
CA VAL A 2 -41.11 46.96 34.66
C VAL A 2 -40.61 45.56 34.25
N LEU A 3 -41.22 44.46 34.75
CA LEU A 3 -42.26 43.59 34.11
C LEU A 3 -41.82 43.02 32.73
N SER A 4 -41.93 41.73 32.41
CA SER A 4 -43.17 40.92 32.47
C SER A 4 -43.00 39.39 32.27
N VAL A 5 -43.97 38.66 32.85
CA VAL A 5 -44.43 37.27 32.67
C VAL A 5 -45.06 37.02 31.29
N LEU A 6 -45.08 35.76 30.78
CA LEU A 6 -46.25 35.00 30.23
C LEU A 6 -45.80 33.66 29.56
N LYS A 7 -46.17 32.50 30.13
CA LYS A 7 -47.29 31.58 29.77
C LYS A 7 -47.21 30.89 28.40
N GLY A 8 -47.20 29.56 28.44
CA GLY A 8 -47.32 28.67 27.27
C GLY A 8 -48.74 28.46 26.75
N LYS A 9 -48.84 27.69 25.66
CA LYS A 9 -50.06 27.02 25.19
C LYS A 9 -49.69 25.87 24.23
N THR A 10 -50.18 24.68 24.57
CA THR A 10 -50.38 23.52 23.69
C THR A 10 -51.56 23.76 22.75
N LEU A 11 -51.50 23.24 21.52
CA LEU A 11 -52.67 22.97 20.69
C LEU A 11 -52.38 21.81 19.73
N THR A 12 -53.14 20.75 19.93
CA THR A 12 -53.37 19.61 19.04
C THR A 12 -54.16 20.02 17.80
N GLY A 13 -53.83 19.46 16.63
CA GLY A 13 -54.64 19.62 15.41
C GLY A 13 -54.38 18.52 14.39
N ALA A 14 -55.36 17.63 14.23
CA ALA A 14 -55.41 16.59 13.20
C ALA A 14 -56.21 17.06 11.96
N ARG A 15 -55.76 16.69 10.75
CA ARG A 15 -56.53 16.51 9.49
C ARG A 15 -55.54 16.11 8.37
N SER A 16 -55.58 14.89 7.83
CA SER A 16 -56.48 14.31 6.82
C SER A 16 -56.28 14.81 5.37
N ARG A 17 -55.77 13.89 4.54
CA ARG A 17 -56.06 13.59 3.11
C ARG A 17 -56.07 14.75 2.08
N THR A 18 -55.18 14.67 1.08
CA THR A 18 -55.39 14.10 -0.28
C THR A 18 -54.25 14.57 -1.19
N SER A 19 -53.47 13.64 -1.76
CA SER A 19 -52.47 13.96 -2.80
C SER A 19 -53.03 13.55 -4.16
N SER A 20 -53.28 14.55 -5.00
CA SER A 20 -53.66 14.40 -6.40
C SER A 20 -52.40 14.28 -7.24
N ARG A 21 -52.35 13.26 -8.10
CA ARG A 21 -51.31 13.04 -9.10
C ARG A 21 -51.53 14.01 -10.27
N THR A 22 -50.56 14.86 -10.56
CA THR A 22 -50.50 15.63 -11.81
C THR A 22 -49.37 15.08 -12.67
N LEU A 23 -49.76 14.49 -13.80
CA LEU A 23 -48.93 13.98 -14.88
C LEU A 23 -48.54 15.15 -15.78
N PHE A 24 -47.26 15.53 -15.84
CA PHE A 24 -46.77 16.49 -16.84
C PHE A 24 -46.21 15.72 -18.04
N VAL A 25 -46.93 15.82 -19.16
CA VAL A 25 -46.47 15.43 -20.50
C VAL A 25 -45.98 16.71 -21.18
N PHE A 26 -44.69 16.79 -21.53
CA PHE A 26 -44.19 17.80 -22.44
C PHE A 26 -43.87 17.16 -23.79
N LEU A 27 -44.71 17.47 -24.78
CA LEU A 27 -44.39 17.39 -26.20
C LEU A 27 -43.52 18.60 -26.55
N PHE A 28 -42.42 18.39 -27.29
CA PHE A 28 -41.84 19.43 -28.13
C PHE A 28 -41.45 18.83 -29.48
N GLY A 29 -42.06 19.36 -30.54
CA GLY A 29 -41.71 19.11 -31.92
C GLY A 29 -40.79 20.20 -32.48
N PHE A 30 -39.84 19.74 -33.29
CA PHE A 30 -39.21 20.35 -34.48
C PHE A 30 -39.20 21.88 -34.67
N LEU A 31 -37.99 22.44 -34.93
CA LEU A 31 -37.59 22.92 -36.28
C LEU A 31 -36.10 23.32 -36.34
N ALA A 32 -35.61 23.38 -37.58
CA ALA A 32 -34.26 23.16 -38.05
C ALA A 32 -33.30 24.38 -38.04
N GLY A 33 -32.00 24.07 -38.13
CA GLY A 33 -31.09 24.72 -39.08
C GLY A 33 -30.05 25.71 -38.54
N ALA A 34 -28.78 25.30 -38.48
CA ALA A 34 -27.63 26.06 -38.99
C ALA A 34 -26.33 25.24 -38.86
N ALA A 35 -25.57 25.22 -39.96
CA ALA A 35 -24.33 24.49 -40.13
C ALA A 35 -23.14 25.19 -39.46
N ILE A 36 -22.29 24.44 -38.74
CA ILE A 36 -20.89 24.83 -38.44
C ILE A 36 -19.98 23.58 -38.49
N SER A 37 -19.21 23.52 -39.58
CA SER A 37 -17.79 23.14 -39.72
C SER A 37 -17.10 22.27 -38.63
N ASN A 38 -16.72 21.05 -39.04
CA ASN A 38 -15.43 20.37 -38.88
C ASN A 38 -14.59 20.57 -37.59
N SER A 39 -14.65 19.58 -36.69
CA SER A 39 -13.48 18.82 -36.20
C SER A 39 -13.96 17.72 -35.25
N LEU A 40 -14.29 16.54 -35.80
CA LEU A 40 -14.59 15.36 -35.00
C LEU A 40 -13.28 14.60 -34.74
N TYR A 41 -12.69 14.83 -33.56
CA TYR A 41 -11.81 13.83 -32.95
C TYR A 41 -12.71 12.75 -32.33
N PHE A 42 -12.88 11.63 -33.02
CA PHE A 42 -13.47 10.43 -32.44
C PHE A 42 -12.50 9.85 -31.40
N TYR A 43 -12.68 10.21 -30.13
CA TYR A 43 -12.25 9.36 -29.03
C TYR A 43 -13.33 8.29 -28.83
N VAL A 44 -13.08 7.11 -29.41
CA VAL A 44 -13.85 5.90 -29.07
C VAL A 44 -13.51 5.57 -27.62
N PHE A 45 -14.42 5.90 -26.71
CA PHE A 45 -14.38 5.42 -25.33
C PHE A 45 -14.82 3.97 -25.31
N GLU A 46 -13.87 3.05 -25.47
CA GLU A 46 -14.08 1.65 -25.14
C GLU A 46 -14.22 1.57 -23.60
N GLN A 47 -15.44 1.40 -23.09
CA GLN A 47 -15.66 1.00 -21.70
C GLN A 47 -15.22 -0.46 -21.52
N ARG A 48 -13.89 -0.69 -21.52
CA ARG A 48 -13.37 -1.89 -20.86
C ARG A 48 -13.42 -1.65 -19.36
N SER A 49 -14.12 -2.55 -18.69
CA SER A 49 -14.09 -2.77 -17.25
C SER A 49 -12.64 -2.93 -16.77
N LEU A 50 -11.97 -1.82 -16.48
CA LEU A 50 -10.70 -1.78 -15.75
C LEU A 50 -11.00 -2.08 -14.28
N ARG A 51 -11.15 -3.37 -13.99
CA ARG A 51 -11.03 -3.94 -12.64
C ARG A 51 -9.59 -3.73 -12.18
N SER A 52 -9.47 -3.36 -10.91
CA SER A 52 -8.29 -3.09 -10.09
C SER A 52 -6.95 -3.47 -10.73
N ALA A 53 -6.04 -2.50 -10.85
CA ALA A 53 -4.64 -2.82 -11.12
C ALA A 53 -4.15 -3.79 -10.04
N ILE A 54 -3.56 -4.90 -10.46
CA ILE A 54 -2.86 -5.82 -9.56
C ILE A 54 -1.80 -5.00 -8.83
N TYR A 55 -1.92 -4.89 -7.51
CA TYR A 55 -0.89 -4.31 -6.63
C TYR A 55 0.23 -5.33 -6.42
N ALA A 56 0.84 -5.82 -7.51
CA ALA A 56 2.12 -6.51 -7.44
C ALA A 56 3.19 -5.43 -7.29
N GLU A 57 3.29 -4.90 -6.08
CA GLU A 57 4.39 -4.05 -5.67
C GLU A 57 5.63 -4.95 -5.54
N ASP A 58 6.38 -5.07 -6.63
CA ASP A 58 7.83 -5.34 -6.51
C ASP A 58 8.46 -4.06 -5.93
N ASP A 59 8.25 -3.86 -4.63
CA ASP A 59 9.06 -2.98 -3.80
C ASP A 59 10.41 -3.68 -3.58
N ILE A 60 11.08 -4.03 -4.68
CA ILE A 60 12.52 -4.24 -4.68
C ILE A 60 13.11 -2.93 -4.18
N ASP A 61 13.87 -3.03 -3.10
CA ASP A 61 14.94 -2.11 -2.77
C ASP A 61 15.62 -1.71 -4.10
N ASP A 62 15.32 -0.52 -4.64
CA ASP A 62 15.87 0.02 -5.93
C ASP A 62 17.40 -0.15 -6.08
N ASP A 63 18.07 -0.57 -5.03
CA ASP A 63 19.48 -0.89 -4.91
C ASP A 63 19.97 -2.03 -5.80
N ILE A 64 19.14 -3.03 -6.14
CA ILE A 64 19.66 -4.15 -6.94
C ILE A 64 19.75 -3.79 -8.44
N ASP A 65 18.75 -3.10 -8.97
CA ASP A 65 18.70 -2.80 -10.42
C ASP A 65 19.43 -1.49 -10.78
N GLU A 66 19.58 -0.53 -9.86
CA GLU A 66 20.17 0.79 -10.16
C GLU A 66 21.68 0.88 -9.82
N LEU A 67 22.25 -0.05 -9.04
CA LEU A 67 23.67 -0.06 -8.70
C LEU A 67 24.61 -0.59 -9.80
N GLY A 68 24.08 -1.05 -10.95
CA GLY A 68 24.92 -1.56 -12.04
C GLY A 68 25.92 -2.63 -11.60
N LEU A 69 25.60 -3.36 -10.52
CA LEU A 69 26.45 -4.43 -10.05
C LEU A 69 26.49 -5.48 -11.16
N PRO A 70 27.69 -5.87 -11.63
CA PRO A 70 27.78 -6.86 -12.69
C PRO A 70 27.09 -8.11 -12.18
N HIS A 71 26.11 -8.59 -12.95
CA HIS A 71 25.67 -9.97 -12.87
C HIS A 71 26.94 -10.82 -12.78
N PHE A 72 27.21 -11.42 -11.62
CA PHE A 72 28.23 -12.45 -11.47
C PHE A 72 27.69 -13.68 -12.21
N LEU A 73 27.69 -13.61 -13.54
CA LEU A 73 27.79 -14.78 -14.38
C LEU A 73 29.18 -15.33 -14.10
N SER A 74 29.23 -16.46 -13.40
CA SER A 74 30.43 -17.29 -13.42
C SER A 74 30.62 -17.78 -14.86
N GLU A 75 31.22 -16.95 -15.70
CA GLU A 75 31.84 -17.43 -16.93
C GLU A 75 33.06 -18.26 -16.52
N THR A 76 32.90 -19.57 -16.46
CA THR A 76 34.02 -20.48 -16.64
C THR A 76 34.62 -20.24 -18.01
N LYS A 77 35.59 -19.34 -18.09
CA LYS A 77 36.53 -19.26 -19.20
C LYS A 77 37.39 -20.52 -19.15
N VAL A 78 37.15 -21.41 -20.10
CA VAL A 78 38.14 -22.41 -20.51
C VAL A 78 39.29 -21.63 -21.16
N VAL A 79 40.39 -21.48 -20.43
CA VAL A 79 41.67 -21.03 -20.98
C VAL A 79 42.48 -22.27 -21.33
N ASP A 80 42.83 -22.35 -22.60
CA ASP A 80 43.64 -23.41 -23.19
C ASP A 80 45.12 -23.23 -22.80
N GLY A 81 45.79 -24.36 -22.54
CA GLY A 81 47.25 -24.47 -22.59
C GLY A 81 48.07 -24.11 -21.35
N SER A 82 48.25 -25.06 -20.43
CA SER A 82 49.58 -25.30 -19.82
C SER A 82 49.68 -26.71 -19.23
N THR A 83 50.64 -27.46 -19.76
CA THR A 83 51.01 -28.81 -19.34
C THR A 83 51.62 -28.78 -17.93
N ILE A 84 50.99 -29.45 -16.96
CA ILE A 84 51.64 -29.90 -15.74
C ILE A 84 51.24 -31.35 -15.51
N THR A 85 52.20 -32.25 -15.68
CA THR A 85 52.17 -33.66 -15.29
C THR A 85 52.25 -33.78 -13.77
N ILE A 86 51.23 -34.33 -13.12
CA ILE A 86 51.32 -34.93 -11.78
C ILE A 86 50.46 -36.21 -11.76
N GLU A 87 50.98 -37.18 -11.01
CA GLU A 87 50.86 -38.63 -11.08
C GLU A 87 49.48 -39.24 -10.76
N ASP A 88 49.33 -40.48 -11.24
CA ASP A 88 48.20 -41.38 -11.11
C ASP A 88 47.79 -41.66 -9.65
N GLY A 89 46.48 -41.59 -9.40
CA GLY A 89 45.86 -42.03 -8.15
C GLY A 89 44.40 -42.44 -8.35
N ASN A 90 44.18 -43.75 -8.42
CA ASN A 90 42.92 -44.51 -8.42
C ASN A 90 41.64 -43.76 -7.98
N VAL A 91 40.61 -43.77 -8.85
CA VAL A 91 39.21 -43.54 -8.44
C VAL A 91 38.31 -44.64 -9.01
N ALA A 92 37.67 -45.34 -8.08
CA ALA A 92 36.69 -46.39 -8.32
C ALA A 92 35.37 -45.79 -8.85
N SER A 93 34.71 -46.53 -9.74
CA SER A 93 33.38 -46.20 -10.26
C SER A 93 32.31 -46.37 -9.17
N ALA A 94 31.41 -45.40 -9.04
CA ALA A 94 30.13 -45.59 -8.34
C ALA A 94 29.02 -44.88 -9.13
N GLY A 95 27.92 -45.61 -9.29
CA GLY A 95 26.87 -45.36 -10.26
C GLY A 95 25.91 -44.23 -9.90
N SER A 96 25.13 -43.84 -10.90
CA SER A 96 24.03 -42.90 -10.77
C SER A 96 22.81 -43.58 -10.16
N SER A 97 22.35 -43.08 -9.02
CA SER A 97 21.00 -43.30 -8.51
C SER A 97 20.25 -41.97 -8.50
N SER A 98 19.19 -41.90 -9.27
CA SER A 98 18.20 -40.83 -9.30
C SER A 98 17.23 -41.01 -8.14
N ASP A 99 17.49 -40.29 -7.04
CA ASP A 99 16.58 -40.23 -5.89
C ASP A 99 15.73 -38.96 -5.99
N HIS A 100 14.45 -39.16 -6.30
CA HIS A 100 13.40 -38.16 -6.10
C HIS A 100 13.10 -38.08 -4.60
N THR A 101 13.66 -37.09 -3.93
CA THR A 101 13.38 -36.83 -2.52
C THR A 101 11.96 -36.29 -2.35
N HIS A 102 11.06 -37.14 -1.85
CA HIS A 102 9.83 -36.73 -1.21
C HIS A 102 10.20 -35.86 0.02
N PHE A 103 9.90 -34.57 -0.06
CA PHE A 103 10.16 -33.62 1.02
C PHE A 103 9.13 -33.87 2.14
N SER A 104 9.54 -34.58 3.21
CA SER A 104 8.71 -34.81 4.40
C SER A 104 8.61 -33.50 5.19
N SER A 105 7.37 -33.05 5.41
CA SER A 105 6.99 -31.82 6.08
C SER A 105 7.04 -31.93 7.61
N ASP A 106 8.12 -32.47 8.16
CA ASP A 106 8.31 -32.62 9.60
C ASP A 106 9.04 -31.39 10.18
N LEU A 107 8.46 -30.21 9.97
CA LEU A 107 8.84 -28.99 10.70
C LEU A 107 8.14 -29.02 12.07
N ASN A 108 8.86 -29.59 13.02
CA ASN A 108 8.48 -29.73 14.42
C ASN A 108 8.43 -28.35 15.11
N THR A 109 7.24 -27.73 15.12
CA THR A 109 6.93 -26.58 15.99
C THR A 109 5.61 -26.87 16.71
N ASN A 110 5.71 -27.23 18.00
CA ASN A 110 4.56 -27.54 18.86
C ASN A 110 3.75 -26.30 19.29
N THR A 111 3.95 -25.13 18.67
CA THR A 111 3.05 -23.99 18.83
C THR A 111 1.82 -24.24 17.97
N SER A 112 0.66 -24.41 18.60
CA SER A 112 -0.59 -24.51 17.86
C SER A 112 -0.73 -23.24 17.00
N SER A 113 -1.06 -23.40 15.72
CA SER A 113 -1.21 -22.23 14.83
C SER A 113 -2.26 -21.22 15.32
N ASP A 114 -3.11 -21.67 16.24
CA ASP A 114 -4.21 -20.91 16.81
C ASP A 114 -3.74 -19.85 17.81
N ASP A 115 -2.49 -19.92 18.27
CA ASP A 115 -1.92 -18.99 19.25
C ASP A 115 -1.25 -17.75 18.63
N ILE A 116 -0.98 -17.75 17.31
CA ILE A 116 -0.33 -16.62 16.64
C ILE A 116 -1.36 -15.53 16.35
N SER A 117 -1.13 -14.35 16.93
CA SER A 117 -1.90 -13.15 16.68
C SER A 117 -1.31 -12.32 15.54
N ILE A 118 -2.15 -11.53 14.88
CA ILE A 118 -1.72 -10.64 13.80
C ILE A 118 -1.28 -9.29 14.37
N CYS A 119 -0.11 -8.82 13.91
CA CYS A 119 0.27 -7.42 13.99
C CYS A 119 0.22 -6.82 12.59
N TRP A 120 -0.70 -5.90 12.32
CA TRP A 120 -0.75 -5.24 11.02
C TRP A 120 0.41 -4.26 10.85
N LEU A 121 1.15 -4.39 9.76
CA LEU A 121 2.00 -3.34 9.23
C LEU A 121 1.15 -2.47 8.30
N MET A 122 0.58 -1.41 8.87
CA MET A 122 -0.18 -0.41 8.15
C MET A 122 0.76 0.65 7.60
N SER A 123 0.87 0.71 6.28
CA SER A 123 1.71 1.67 5.58
C SER A 123 1.00 2.22 4.35
N TYR A 124 1.04 3.53 4.16
CA TYR A 124 0.67 4.11 2.89
C TYR A 124 1.59 3.52 1.80
N PRO A 125 1.07 3.11 0.63
CA PRO A 125 1.88 2.50 -0.43
C PRO A 125 3.19 3.23 -0.72
N ASN A 126 4.27 2.46 -0.92
CA ASN A 126 5.65 2.93 -1.09
C ASN A 126 6.23 3.70 0.11
N SER A 127 5.82 3.39 1.35
CA SER A 127 6.38 4.01 2.58
C SER A 127 7.49 3.18 3.25
N GLY A 128 8.02 2.15 2.58
CA GLY A 128 9.10 1.30 3.14
C GLY A 128 8.63 0.02 3.80
N THR A 129 7.45 -0.45 3.40
CA THR A 129 6.83 -1.68 3.91
C THR A 129 7.73 -2.89 3.68
N SER A 130 8.31 -3.03 2.47
CA SER A 130 9.18 -4.15 2.13
C SER A 130 10.43 -4.19 2.97
N PHE A 131 11.10 -3.05 3.18
CA PHE A 131 12.24 -2.98 4.08
C PHE A 131 11.85 -3.38 5.51
N THR A 132 10.72 -2.89 6.02
CA THR A 132 10.25 -3.21 7.39
C THR A 132 9.97 -4.71 7.55
N MET A 133 9.33 -5.34 6.56
CA MET A 133 9.11 -6.78 6.56
C MET A 133 10.43 -7.56 6.45
N ARG A 134 11.34 -7.12 5.57
CA ARG A 134 12.66 -7.72 5.39
C ARG A 134 13.48 -7.64 6.67
N LEU A 135 13.47 -6.51 7.37
CA LEU A 135 14.10 -6.32 8.67
C LEU A 135 13.55 -7.31 9.69
N ALA A 136 12.22 -7.36 9.88
CA ALA A 136 11.61 -8.30 10.81
C ALA A 136 11.99 -9.74 10.44
N ARG A 137 12.04 -10.07 9.15
CA ARG A 137 12.32 -11.41 8.66
C ARG A 137 13.76 -11.87 8.85
N ILE A 138 14.71 -11.07 8.36
CA ILE A 138 16.14 -11.40 8.39
C ILE A 138 16.65 -11.39 9.83
N ASP A 139 16.35 -10.33 10.58
CA ASP A 139 16.97 -10.13 11.89
C ASP A 139 16.36 -11.03 12.98
N SER A 140 15.11 -11.47 12.84
CA SER A 140 14.50 -12.44 13.77
C SER A 140 14.52 -13.89 13.29
N ASN A 141 14.99 -14.15 12.07
CA ASN A 141 14.87 -15.45 11.40
C ASN A 141 13.43 -16.03 11.40
N CYS A 142 12.42 -15.16 11.48
CA CYS A 142 11.01 -15.54 11.42
C CYS A 142 10.38 -15.08 10.10
N THR A 143 9.34 -15.77 9.66
CA THR A 143 8.54 -15.38 8.50
C THR A 143 7.68 -14.16 8.81
N ALA A 144 7.21 -13.50 7.76
CA ALA A 144 6.19 -12.46 7.81
C ALA A 144 4.97 -12.90 6.98
N ALA A 145 3.90 -12.13 7.05
CA ALA A 145 2.70 -12.40 6.27
C ALA A 145 2.20 -11.18 5.51
N THR A 146 1.27 -11.39 4.60
CA THR A 146 0.62 -10.35 3.80
C THR A 146 -0.86 -10.65 3.61
N ASN A 147 -1.69 -9.62 3.48
CA ASN A 147 -3.08 -9.80 3.05
C ASN A 147 -3.19 -9.99 1.52
N TYR A 148 -2.08 -10.01 0.77
CA TYR A 148 -2.05 -10.04 -0.69
C TYR A 148 -1.36 -11.32 -1.22
N PRO A 149 -2.10 -12.31 -1.74
CA PRO A 149 -1.58 -13.65 -2.06
C PRO A 149 -0.67 -13.69 -3.28
N LEU A 150 -0.79 -12.68 -4.15
CA LEU A 150 0.03 -12.52 -5.35
C LEU A 150 1.09 -11.44 -5.18
N GLU A 151 1.36 -11.07 -3.93
CA GLU A 151 2.51 -10.24 -3.64
C GLU A 151 3.76 -11.06 -3.94
N THR A 152 4.60 -10.50 -4.79
CA THR A 152 5.90 -11.05 -5.12
C THR A 152 6.79 -10.93 -3.90
N ALA A 153 7.23 -12.09 -3.38
CA ALA A 153 8.21 -12.14 -2.32
C ALA A 153 9.61 -12.22 -2.94
N HIS A 154 10.64 -11.81 -2.20
CA HIS A 154 12.04 -12.00 -2.59
C HIS A 154 12.73 -12.90 -1.57
N ASP A 155 13.56 -13.82 -2.04
CA ASP A 155 14.40 -14.64 -1.17
C ASP A 155 15.50 -13.79 -0.48
N ASN A 156 16.35 -14.44 0.32
CA ASN A 156 17.47 -13.75 0.99
C ASN A 156 18.50 -13.14 0.04
N ASN A 157 18.55 -13.63 -1.20
CA ASN A 157 19.49 -13.20 -2.24
C ASN A 157 18.87 -12.13 -3.16
N GLY A 158 17.63 -11.70 -2.89
CA GLY A 158 16.90 -10.77 -3.74
C GLY A 158 16.23 -11.42 -4.96
N SER A 159 16.31 -12.75 -5.12
CA SER A 159 15.65 -13.44 -6.23
C SER A 159 14.14 -13.40 -6.05
N LEU A 160 13.42 -13.10 -7.14
CA LEU A 160 11.97 -13.05 -7.15
C LEU A 160 11.38 -14.44 -6.90
N ILE A 161 10.72 -14.61 -5.76
CA ILE A 161 9.84 -15.75 -5.48
C ILE A 161 8.48 -15.38 -6.06
N THR A 162 8.25 -15.78 -7.31
CA THR A 162 6.89 -15.79 -7.83
C THR A 162 6.17 -17.02 -7.29
N HIS A 163 5.07 -16.81 -6.58
CA HIS A 163 4.11 -17.90 -6.37
C HIS A 163 3.51 -18.23 -7.74
N ALA A 164 4.10 -19.22 -8.42
CA ALA A 164 3.73 -19.62 -9.78
C ALA A 164 2.26 -20.08 -9.89
N SER A 165 1.62 -20.40 -8.77
CA SER A 165 0.19 -20.69 -8.65
C SER A 165 -0.34 -20.26 -7.28
N LEU A 166 -1.62 -19.88 -7.23
CA LEU A 166 -2.39 -19.67 -5.99
C LEU A 166 -2.38 -20.91 -5.09
N ASP A 167 -2.21 -22.11 -5.67
CA ASP A 167 -2.12 -23.37 -4.93
C ASP A 167 -0.87 -23.44 -4.03
N SER A 168 0.11 -22.57 -4.26
CA SER A 168 1.35 -22.49 -3.47
C SER A 168 1.28 -21.49 -2.31
N VAL A 169 0.17 -20.75 -2.18
CA VAL A 169 0.04 -19.71 -1.16
C VAL A 169 -0.47 -20.34 0.14
N LEU A 170 0.32 -20.23 1.21
CA LEU A 170 -0.01 -20.80 2.51
C LEU A 170 -0.72 -19.76 3.39
N SER A 171 -2.00 -20.00 3.71
CA SER A 171 -2.70 -19.20 4.72
C SER A 171 -2.12 -19.45 6.11
N LEU A 172 -2.07 -18.40 6.94
CA LEU A 172 -1.67 -18.50 8.34
C LEU A 172 -2.60 -19.41 9.16
N TYR A 173 -3.90 -19.40 8.84
CA TYR A 173 -4.94 -20.16 9.55
C TYR A 173 -5.54 -21.24 8.63
N PRO A 174 -4.87 -22.41 8.49
CA PRO A 174 -5.23 -23.44 7.52
C PRO A 174 -6.52 -24.21 7.87
N THR A 175 -7.02 -24.08 9.10
CA THR A 175 -8.17 -24.83 9.64
C THR A 175 -9.49 -24.60 8.90
N HIS A 176 -9.56 -23.59 8.03
CA HIS A 176 -10.71 -23.33 7.16
C HIS A 176 -10.55 -23.84 5.73
N ASN A 177 -9.45 -24.48 5.35
CA ASN A 177 -9.27 -25.04 4.01
C ASN A 177 -9.96 -26.41 3.88
N GLN A 178 -11.26 -26.48 4.16
CA GLN A 178 -12.07 -27.61 3.70
C GLN A 178 -12.00 -27.65 2.17
N LYS A 179 -11.93 -28.85 1.59
CA LYS A 179 -11.80 -29.05 0.14
C LYS A 179 -12.85 -28.22 -0.62
N GLY A 180 -12.41 -27.17 -1.31
CA GLY A 180 -13.27 -26.23 -2.05
C GLY A 180 -13.46 -24.83 -1.44
N GLN A 181 -12.88 -24.53 -0.28
CA GLN A 181 -12.86 -23.17 0.28
C GLN A 181 -11.62 -22.40 -0.20
N SER A 182 -11.81 -21.12 -0.56
CA SER A 182 -10.71 -20.22 -0.90
C SER A 182 -9.85 -19.93 0.33
N PRO A 183 -8.51 -19.92 0.21
CA PRO A 183 -7.63 -19.66 1.34
C PRO A 183 -7.85 -18.25 1.88
N ARG A 184 -7.80 -18.06 3.20
CA ARG A 184 -8.07 -16.76 3.82
C ARG A 184 -6.78 -16.00 4.13
N PRO A 185 -6.74 -14.67 3.98
CA PRO A 185 -5.63 -13.87 4.49
C PRO A 185 -5.52 -13.97 6.02
N PRO A 186 -4.31 -13.83 6.57
CA PRO A 186 -3.10 -13.47 5.87
C PRO A 186 -2.36 -14.70 5.32
N PHE A 187 -1.51 -14.45 4.33
CA PHE A 187 -0.70 -15.45 3.63
C PHE A 187 0.75 -15.34 4.08
N ILE A 188 1.39 -16.47 4.36
CA ILE A 188 2.78 -16.55 4.81
C ILE A 188 3.70 -16.32 3.61
N LEU A 189 4.60 -15.34 3.72
CA LEU A 189 5.53 -14.97 2.64
C LEU A 189 6.65 -16.01 2.46
N HIS A 190 7.18 -16.56 3.56
CA HIS A 190 8.27 -17.53 3.53
C HIS A 190 7.90 -18.77 4.35
N PRO A 191 7.22 -19.76 3.76
CA PRO A 191 6.71 -20.91 4.51
C PRO A 191 7.79 -21.85 5.06
N HIS A 192 9.03 -21.73 4.57
CA HIS A 192 10.20 -22.49 5.04
C HIS A 192 10.92 -21.83 6.23
N MET A 193 10.57 -20.61 6.60
CA MET A 193 11.13 -19.92 7.77
C MET A 193 10.29 -20.21 9.02
N ASN A 194 10.90 -20.04 10.20
CA ASN A 194 10.20 -20.21 11.47
C ASN A 194 9.04 -19.21 11.59
N ARG A 195 7.98 -19.60 12.29
CA ARG A 195 6.91 -18.66 12.64
C ARG A 195 7.28 -17.95 13.95
N PRO A 196 6.91 -16.67 14.13
CA PRO A 196 7.08 -16.01 15.41
C PRO A 196 6.19 -16.67 16.47
N SER A 197 6.61 -16.63 17.73
CA SER A 197 5.91 -17.30 18.83
C SER A 197 4.58 -16.65 19.19
N LYS A 198 4.39 -15.35 18.92
CA LYS A 198 3.22 -14.60 19.38
C LYS A 198 2.58 -13.65 18.36
N TYR A 199 3.37 -12.78 17.71
CA TYR A 199 2.84 -11.83 16.73
C TYR A 199 3.52 -11.97 15.38
N ILE A 200 2.74 -12.17 14.33
CA ILE A 200 3.23 -12.14 12.95
C ILE A 200 2.97 -10.78 12.33
N LEU A 201 4.05 -10.14 11.88
CA LEU A 201 3.96 -8.89 11.13
C LEU A 201 3.30 -9.17 9.79
N THR A 202 2.16 -8.54 9.56
CA THR A 202 1.29 -8.78 8.41
C THR A 202 1.08 -7.50 7.63
N LYS A 203 1.57 -7.46 6.38
CA LYS A 203 1.40 -6.30 5.50
C LYS A 203 -0.06 -6.08 5.11
N THR A 204 -0.50 -4.83 5.24
CA THR A 204 -1.77 -4.34 4.70
C THR A 204 -1.64 -2.86 4.30
N HIS A 205 -2.15 -2.53 3.11
CA HIS A 205 -2.27 -1.16 2.62
C HIS A 205 -3.67 -0.59 2.85
N CYS A 206 -4.61 -1.42 3.31
CA CYS A 206 -6.01 -1.06 3.36
C CYS A 206 -6.48 -0.53 1.99
N ALA A 207 -7.15 0.63 1.99
CA ALA A 207 -7.44 1.36 0.76
C ALA A 207 -6.23 2.18 0.33
N GLY A 208 -5.39 1.65 -0.57
CA GLY A 208 -4.26 2.40 -1.16
C GLY A 208 -4.71 3.58 -2.05
N PRO A 209 -3.79 4.45 -2.48
CA PRO A 209 -4.13 5.56 -3.36
C PRO A 209 -4.53 5.05 -4.73
N CYS A 210 -5.40 5.83 -5.38
CA CYS A 210 -5.88 5.55 -6.72
C CYS A 210 -5.35 6.62 -7.66
N ILE A 211 -4.24 6.32 -8.33
CA ILE A 211 -3.56 7.26 -9.23
C ILE A 211 -4.39 7.45 -10.51
N GLY A 212 -4.69 8.71 -10.85
CA GLY A 212 -5.48 9.06 -12.03
C GLY A 212 -6.95 8.65 -11.97
N CYS A 213 -7.47 8.44 -10.76
CA CYS A 213 -8.86 8.10 -10.49
C CYS A 213 -9.72 9.34 -10.19
N LYS A 214 -11.03 9.21 -10.41
CA LYS A 214 -11.99 10.25 -10.05
C LYS A 214 -12.03 10.46 -8.53
N PRO A 215 -12.39 11.66 -8.05
CA PRO A 215 -12.42 11.98 -6.61
C PRO A 215 -13.30 11.06 -5.78
N LYS A 216 -14.39 10.55 -6.35
CA LYS A 216 -15.25 9.57 -5.69
C LYS A 216 -14.56 8.24 -5.35
N ARG A 217 -13.42 7.93 -5.98
CA ARG A 217 -12.67 6.68 -5.74
C ARG A 217 -11.53 6.87 -4.74
N TYR A 218 -10.77 7.95 -4.83
CA TYR A 218 -9.68 8.17 -3.88
C TYR A 218 -10.15 8.82 -2.57
N ARG A 219 -11.33 9.45 -2.54
CA ARG A 219 -11.96 9.94 -1.31
C ARG A 219 -12.76 8.83 -0.65
N THR A 220 -12.21 8.28 0.41
CA THR A 220 -12.79 7.19 1.20
C THR A 220 -13.31 7.69 2.55
N ASN A 221 -13.88 6.78 3.34
CA ASN A 221 -14.21 6.98 4.76
C ASN A 221 -13.57 5.84 5.56
N ALA A 222 -13.48 6.01 6.88
CA ALA A 222 -12.81 5.04 7.76
C ALA A 222 -13.44 3.64 7.73
N ALA A 223 -14.76 3.53 7.61
CA ALA A 223 -15.44 2.23 7.55
C ALA A 223 -15.07 1.45 6.27
N PHE A 224 -15.04 2.13 5.12
CA PHE A 224 -14.53 1.56 3.87
C PHE A 224 -13.05 1.21 4.01
N PHE A 225 -12.24 2.12 4.54
CA PHE A 225 -10.82 1.90 4.77
C PHE A 225 -10.53 0.65 5.61
N ALA A 226 -11.21 0.49 6.75
CA ALA A 226 -11.07 -0.68 7.62
C ALA A 226 -11.49 -1.98 6.92
N LYS A 227 -12.57 -1.94 6.14
CA LYS A 227 -12.98 -3.08 5.33
C LYS A 227 -11.90 -3.48 4.33
N GLU A 228 -11.30 -2.51 3.65
CA GLU A 228 -10.21 -2.79 2.70
C GLU A 228 -8.95 -3.30 3.42
N CYS A 229 -8.72 -2.98 4.70
CA CYS A 229 -7.62 -3.58 5.47
C CYS A 229 -7.74 -5.10 5.59
N GLN A 230 -8.97 -5.65 5.63
CA GLN A 230 -9.25 -7.07 5.78
C GLN A 230 -9.24 -7.82 4.44
N ASN A 231 -9.40 -7.10 3.33
CA ASN A 231 -9.62 -7.70 2.02
C ASN A 231 -8.29 -8.09 1.37
N SER A 232 -8.28 -9.28 0.76
CA SER A 232 -7.27 -9.67 -0.22
C SER A 232 -7.76 -9.26 -1.62
N HIS A 233 -7.04 -8.37 -2.28
CA HIS A 233 -7.33 -8.02 -3.68
C HIS A 233 -6.60 -8.98 -4.61
N SER A 234 -7.26 -10.07 -5.06
CA SER A 234 -6.99 -10.61 -6.40
C SER A 234 -8.16 -10.28 -7.31
N ASN A 235 -7.87 -9.97 -8.58
CA ASN A 235 -8.88 -9.61 -9.57
C ASN A 235 -9.81 -10.76 -9.96
N HIS A 236 -9.55 -11.96 -9.45
CA HIS A 236 -10.14 -13.20 -9.94
C HIS A 236 -10.81 -14.03 -8.85
N ASP A 237 -10.50 -13.82 -7.56
CA ASP A 237 -11.00 -14.68 -6.49
C ASP A 237 -11.66 -13.91 -5.35
N HIS A 238 -12.81 -14.42 -4.90
CA HIS A 238 -13.49 -13.97 -3.71
C HIS A 238 -12.82 -14.59 -2.48
N TYR A 239 -11.75 -13.97 -1.99
CA TYR A 239 -11.23 -14.32 -0.67
C TYR A 239 -12.19 -13.83 0.41
N GLU A 240 -12.39 -14.65 1.43
CA GLU A 240 -13.07 -14.17 2.62
C GLU A 240 -12.19 -13.15 3.35
N PRO A 241 -12.77 -12.06 3.88
CA PRO A 241 -12.03 -11.08 4.64
C PRO A 241 -11.37 -11.70 5.88
N GLN A 242 -10.19 -11.19 6.23
CA GLN A 242 -9.54 -11.49 7.50
C GLN A 242 -10.42 -11.05 8.68
N SER A 243 -10.46 -11.87 9.73
CA SER A 243 -11.14 -11.50 10.97
C SER A 243 -10.39 -10.39 11.69
N MET A 244 -11.09 -9.28 12.01
CA MET A 244 -10.52 -8.19 12.83
C MET A 244 -10.08 -8.65 14.20
N ASN A 245 -10.75 -9.68 14.75
CA ASN A 245 -10.46 -10.17 16.10
C ASN A 245 -9.11 -10.86 16.20
N ALA A 246 -8.53 -11.28 15.07
CA ALA A 246 -7.19 -11.86 15.02
C ALA A 246 -6.09 -10.78 15.06
N VAL A 247 -6.41 -9.51 14.78
CA VAL A 247 -5.48 -8.39 14.84
C VAL A 247 -5.39 -7.87 16.27
N LYS A 248 -4.20 -7.92 16.84
CA LYS A 248 -3.96 -7.57 18.25
C LYS A 248 -2.98 -6.42 18.43
N LYS A 249 -2.23 -6.06 17.37
CA LYS A 249 -1.28 -4.95 17.35
C LYS A 249 -1.27 -4.28 15.98
N VAL A 250 -0.84 -3.02 15.93
CA VAL A 250 -0.61 -2.28 14.68
C VAL A 250 0.75 -1.60 14.72
N VAL A 251 1.53 -1.76 13.67
CA VAL A 251 2.65 -0.88 13.33
C VAL A 251 2.15 0.11 12.28
N HIS A 252 2.14 1.40 12.62
CA HIS A 252 1.79 2.49 11.70
C HIS A 252 3.08 3.10 11.15
N LEU A 253 3.42 2.73 9.92
CA LEU A 253 4.62 3.21 9.24
C LEU A 253 4.32 4.52 8.50
N VAL A 254 5.11 5.54 8.81
CA VAL A 254 5.03 6.90 8.24
C VAL A 254 6.31 7.19 7.47
N ARG A 255 6.18 7.87 6.33
CA ARG A 255 7.29 8.36 5.52
C ARG A 255 7.05 9.82 5.17
N ASP A 256 8.09 10.60 4.92
CA ASP A 256 7.94 12.00 4.51
C ASP A 256 6.95 12.09 3.32
N PRO A 257 5.93 12.97 3.39
CA PRO A 257 4.87 13.02 2.40
C PRO A 257 5.38 13.34 0.99
N MET A 258 6.43 14.16 0.86
CA MET A 258 7.03 14.50 -0.43
C MET A 258 7.82 13.30 -0.97
N ASP A 259 8.61 12.64 -0.12
CA ASP A 259 9.37 11.46 -0.52
C ASP A 259 8.46 10.31 -0.95
N ASN A 260 7.36 10.13 -0.23
CA ASN A 260 6.38 9.11 -0.55
C ASN A 260 5.59 9.44 -1.85
N ALA A 261 5.27 10.71 -2.11
CA ALA A 261 4.64 11.12 -3.37
C ALA A 261 5.52 10.83 -4.60
N VAL A 262 6.82 11.11 -4.50
CA VAL A 262 7.78 10.82 -5.58
C VAL A 262 8.00 9.31 -5.73
N SER A 263 8.05 8.57 -4.63
CA SER A 263 8.16 7.09 -4.69
C SER A 263 6.95 6.46 -5.40
N ASN A 264 5.73 6.95 -5.14
CA ASN A 264 4.54 6.51 -5.87
C ASN A 264 4.60 6.86 -7.37
N TYR A 265 5.21 7.99 -7.73
CA TYR A 265 5.47 8.33 -9.13
C TYR A 265 6.45 7.36 -9.80
N HIS A 266 7.56 7.04 -9.14
CA HIS A 266 8.53 6.06 -9.64
C HIS A 266 7.90 4.68 -9.82
N LEU A 267 7.02 4.26 -8.91
CA LEU A 267 6.23 3.04 -9.07
C LEU A 267 5.35 3.07 -10.34
N GLU A 268 4.74 4.20 -10.68
CA GLU A 268 3.98 4.33 -11.94
C GLU A 268 4.88 4.24 -13.17
N LEU A 269 6.09 4.79 -13.14
CA LEU A 269 7.06 4.62 -14.22
C LEU A 269 7.43 3.15 -14.40
N LYS A 270 7.67 2.42 -13.31
CA LYS A 270 7.90 0.97 -13.36
C LYS A 270 6.72 0.24 -14.00
N LYS A 271 5.48 0.61 -13.66
CA LYS A 271 4.27 0.03 -14.28
C LYS A 271 4.20 0.34 -15.77
N TYR A 272 4.56 1.53 -16.22
CA TYR A 272 4.62 1.86 -17.65
C TYR A 272 5.66 1.02 -18.37
N LYS A 273 6.86 0.88 -17.79
CA LYS A 273 7.93 0.01 -18.34
C LYS A 273 7.47 -1.44 -18.48
N ARG A 274 6.86 -2.03 -17.45
CA ARG A 274 6.35 -3.41 -17.50
C ARG A 274 5.26 -3.62 -18.55
N LYS A 275 4.49 -2.58 -18.87
CA LYS A 275 3.43 -2.61 -19.88
C LYS A 275 3.92 -2.28 -21.30
N GLY A 276 5.22 -1.98 -21.48
CA GLY A 276 5.75 -1.53 -22.76
C GLY A 276 5.20 -0.18 -23.21
N GLU A 277 4.82 0.69 -22.26
CA GLU A 277 4.29 2.03 -22.55
C GLU A 277 5.44 3.05 -22.72
N ASP A 278 6.39 2.76 -23.61
CA ASP A 278 7.64 3.52 -23.79
C ASP A 278 7.41 5.00 -24.11
N GLU A 279 6.34 5.33 -24.82
CA GLU A 279 5.97 6.73 -25.11
C GLU A 279 5.67 7.52 -23.83
N LYS A 280 5.10 6.89 -22.80
CA LYS A 280 4.90 7.55 -21.50
C LYS A 280 6.22 7.76 -20.77
N LEU A 281 7.16 6.83 -20.87
CA LEU A 281 8.49 6.97 -20.26
C LEU A 281 9.31 8.11 -20.89
N LYS A 282 9.11 8.38 -22.19
CA LYS A 282 9.71 9.55 -22.85
C LYS A 282 9.14 10.87 -22.33
N ILE A 283 7.88 10.88 -21.90
CA ILE A 283 7.21 12.09 -21.37
C ILE A 283 7.52 12.27 -19.87
N PHE A 284 7.49 11.18 -19.12
CA PHE A 284 7.64 11.14 -17.66
C PHE A 284 9.01 10.56 -17.31
N THR A 285 10.04 11.42 -17.39
CA THR A 285 11.42 11.07 -17.03
C THR A 285 11.57 10.81 -15.53
N ASN A 286 12.60 10.05 -15.13
CA ASN A 286 12.86 9.72 -13.73
C ASN A 286 13.52 10.87 -12.95
N ASP A 287 13.00 12.09 -13.12
CA ASP A 287 13.54 13.31 -12.55
C ASP A 287 12.40 14.27 -12.14
N ARG A 288 12.80 15.43 -11.59
CA ARG A 288 11.88 16.50 -11.23
C ARG A 288 10.99 16.92 -12.39
N GLU A 289 11.51 17.11 -13.60
CA GLU A 289 10.73 17.60 -14.74
C GLU A 289 9.65 16.59 -15.15
N GLY A 290 10.00 15.31 -15.22
CA GLY A 290 9.06 14.22 -15.47
C GLY A 290 7.95 14.16 -14.43
N PHE A 291 8.29 14.28 -13.15
CA PHE A 291 7.32 14.36 -12.07
C PHE A 291 6.37 15.56 -12.22
N ARG A 292 6.87 16.73 -12.63
CA ARG A 292 6.02 17.91 -12.89
C ARG A 292 5.05 17.72 -14.03
N LYS A 293 5.51 17.13 -15.14
CA LYS A 293 4.64 16.79 -16.27
C LYS A 293 3.57 15.81 -15.83
N PHE A 294 3.94 14.80 -15.04
CA PHE A 294 3.02 13.85 -14.46
C PHE A 294 1.95 14.55 -13.61
N CYS A 295 2.34 15.36 -12.62
CA CYS A 295 1.40 16.09 -11.77
C CYS A 295 0.45 16.98 -12.56
N LYS A 296 0.97 17.77 -13.51
CA LYS A 296 0.15 18.65 -14.34
C LYS A 296 -0.94 17.90 -15.09
N ILE A 297 -0.63 16.71 -15.61
CA ILE A 297 -1.62 15.86 -16.31
C ILE A 297 -2.63 15.27 -15.33
N GLN A 298 -2.19 14.78 -14.16
CA GLN A 298 -3.10 14.23 -13.16
C GLN A 298 -4.06 15.31 -12.62
N ASP A 299 -3.53 16.49 -12.26
CA ASP A 299 -4.30 17.60 -11.67
C ASP A 299 -5.32 18.16 -12.67
N ALA A 300 -5.04 18.12 -13.96
CA ALA A 300 -5.96 18.59 -15.00
C ALA A 300 -7.14 17.64 -15.27
N LYS A 301 -7.00 16.35 -14.91
CA LYS A 301 -7.89 15.28 -15.40
C LYS A 301 -9.33 15.38 -14.89
N TYR A 302 -9.52 15.82 -13.64
CA TYR A 302 -10.83 15.82 -12.96
C TYR A 302 -11.16 17.12 -12.23
N VAL A 303 -10.59 18.25 -12.67
CA VAL A 303 -10.76 19.57 -12.01
C VAL A 303 -12.22 19.89 -11.69
N LYS A 304 -13.15 19.68 -12.64
CA LYS A 304 -14.56 20.02 -12.47
C LYS A 304 -15.22 19.14 -11.40
N GLU A 305 -14.94 17.84 -11.42
CA GLU A 305 -15.44 16.91 -10.42
C GLU A 305 -14.84 17.18 -9.03
N GLU A 306 -13.57 17.52 -8.96
CA GLU A 306 -12.89 17.88 -7.70
C GLU A 306 -13.49 19.13 -7.09
N GLN A 307 -13.64 20.21 -7.87
CA GLN A 307 -14.32 21.44 -7.43
C GLN A 307 -15.70 21.15 -6.84
N LYS A 308 -16.49 20.31 -7.52
CA LYS A 308 -17.81 19.91 -7.06
C LYS A 308 -17.77 19.08 -5.77
N VAL A 309 -16.82 18.15 -5.65
CA VAL A 309 -16.73 17.20 -4.54
C VAL A 309 -16.16 17.83 -3.27
N PHE A 310 -15.21 18.75 -3.42
CA PHE A 310 -14.54 19.43 -2.30
C PHE A 310 -15.22 20.74 -1.90
N GLY A 311 -15.92 21.39 -2.82
CA GLY A 311 -16.44 22.74 -2.62
C GLY A 311 -15.34 23.80 -2.69
N GLU A 312 -15.74 25.06 -2.80
CA GLU A 312 -14.84 26.18 -3.11
C GLU A 312 -13.72 26.36 -2.07
N ALA A 313 -14.05 26.34 -0.78
CA ALA A 313 -13.09 26.57 0.30
C ALA A 313 -11.95 25.53 0.29
N LYS A 314 -12.29 24.24 0.18
CA LYS A 314 -11.31 23.15 0.15
C LYS A 314 -10.54 23.13 -1.17
N TRP A 315 -11.23 23.40 -2.28
CA TRP A 315 -10.60 23.49 -3.60
C TRP A 315 -9.54 24.59 -3.68
N ASN A 316 -9.77 25.74 -3.03
CA ASN A 316 -8.79 26.83 -2.99
C ASN A 316 -7.46 26.46 -2.32
N ILE A 317 -7.48 25.44 -1.45
CA ILE A 317 -6.27 24.88 -0.83
C ILE A 317 -5.61 23.89 -1.79
N LEU A 318 -6.39 22.98 -2.39
CA LEU A 318 -5.91 21.92 -3.28
C LEU A 318 -5.27 22.46 -4.56
N LYS A 319 -5.93 23.39 -5.26
CA LYS A 319 -5.63 23.78 -6.65
C LYS A 319 -4.23 24.32 -6.92
N ASN A 320 -3.48 24.67 -5.88
CA ASN A 320 -2.14 25.25 -5.97
C ASN A 320 -1.04 24.27 -5.53
N VAL A 321 -1.39 23.02 -5.25
CA VAL A 321 -0.46 21.96 -4.86
C VAL A 321 -0.28 21.02 -6.07
N PRO A 322 0.95 20.79 -6.54
CA PRO A 322 1.19 19.81 -7.60
C PRO A 322 0.80 18.41 -7.11
N CYS A 323 0.13 17.61 -7.95
CA CYS A 323 -0.35 16.28 -7.56
C CYS A 323 -1.25 16.32 -6.30
N HIS A 324 -2.13 17.32 -6.16
CA HIS A 324 -2.89 17.54 -4.90
C HIS A 324 -3.68 16.32 -4.45
N ALA A 325 -4.14 15.48 -5.37
CA ALA A 325 -4.85 14.24 -5.06
C ALA A 325 -3.98 13.21 -4.32
N LEU A 326 -2.66 13.16 -4.58
CA LEU A 326 -1.72 12.28 -3.87
C LEU A 326 -1.57 12.72 -2.41
N PHE A 327 -1.34 14.02 -2.18
CA PHE A 327 -1.18 14.56 -0.82
C PHE A 327 -2.48 14.53 -0.01
N PHE A 328 -3.62 14.77 -0.66
CA PHE A 328 -4.93 14.58 -0.04
C PHE A 328 -5.11 13.11 0.38
N SER A 329 -4.80 12.16 -0.51
CA SER A 329 -4.94 10.73 -0.23
C SER A 329 -4.00 10.28 0.90
N TYR A 330 -2.77 10.80 0.93
CA TYR A 330 -1.82 10.57 2.03
C TYR A 330 -2.40 11.04 3.37
N ALA A 331 -2.84 12.30 3.46
CA ALA A 331 -3.41 12.86 4.68
C ALA A 331 -4.65 12.09 5.15
N GLN A 332 -5.55 11.76 4.21
CA GLN A 332 -6.73 10.96 4.49
C GLN A 332 -6.38 9.55 4.97
N TRP A 333 -5.46 8.86 4.31
CA TRP A 333 -5.09 7.49 4.65
C TRP A 333 -4.49 7.40 6.05
N HIS A 334 -3.56 8.29 6.40
CA HIS A 334 -2.99 8.31 7.75
C HIS A 334 -4.03 8.65 8.81
N SER A 335 -4.99 9.53 8.48
CA SER A 335 -6.12 9.83 9.37
C SER A 335 -7.00 8.61 9.60
N HIS A 336 -7.37 7.88 8.55
CA HIS A 336 -8.16 6.66 8.69
C HIS A 336 -7.40 5.57 9.44
N ALA A 337 -6.10 5.40 9.21
CA ALA A 337 -5.28 4.47 9.98
C ALA A 337 -5.32 4.77 11.49
N TYR A 338 -5.30 6.05 11.86
CA TYR A 338 -5.44 6.49 13.23
C TYR A 338 -6.86 6.27 13.78
N GLU A 339 -7.88 6.63 13.00
CA GLU A 339 -9.29 6.54 13.40
C GLU A 339 -9.73 5.11 13.69
N ILE A 340 -9.29 4.14 12.88
CA ILE A 340 -9.71 2.74 13.04
C ILE A 340 -8.99 2.03 14.18
N THR A 341 -7.86 2.58 14.66
CA THR A 341 -7.05 1.99 15.74
C THR A 341 -7.31 2.64 17.11
N THR A 342 -8.19 3.64 17.18
CA THR A 342 -8.45 4.39 18.42
C THR A 342 -9.91 4.28 18.88
N GLU A 343 -10.08 4.19 20.19
CA GLU A 343 -11.36 3.98 20.88
C GLU A 343 -12.35 5.14 20.68
N ASN A 344 -11.83 6.36 20.55
CA ASN A 344 -12.59 7.59 20.74
C ASN A 344 -13.39 8.04 19.50
N THR A 345 -13.30 7.34 18.38
CA THR A 345 -13.95 7.77 17.13
C THR A 345 -15.39 7.26 16.99
N GLY A 346 -15.83 6.34 17.85
CA GLY A 346 -17.10 5.63 17.67
C GLY A 346 -17.16 4.77 16.40
N MET A 347 -16.03 4.61 15.72
CA MET A 347 -15.82 3.78 14.54
C MET A 347 -14.81 2.66 14.81
N SER A 348 -14.57 2.32 16.08
CA SER A 348 -13.68 1.22 16.43
C SER A 348 -14.20 -0.06 15.78
N MET A 349 -13.47 -0.51 14.77
CA MET A 349 -13.72 -1.78 14.08
C MET A 349 -13.16 -2.96 14.87
N PHE A 350 -12.47 -2.67 15.97
CA PHE A 350 -12.00 -3.63 16.94
C PHE A 350 -12.90 -3.58 18.19
N ASP A 351 -13.13 -4.74 18.78
CA ASP A 351 -13.87 -4.88 20.04
C ASP A 351 -13.24 -4.08 21.21
N ALA A 352 -11.94 -3.76 21.09
CA ALA A 352 -11.16 -2.96 22.04
C ALA A 352 -10.04 -2.19 21.29
N PRO A 353 -9.43 -1.14 21.88
CA PRO A 353 -8.27 -0.47 21.33
C PRO A 353 -7.17 -1.45 20.99
N VAL A 354 -6.57 -1.24 19.83
CA VAL A 354 -5.42 -2.02 19.42
C VAL A 354 -4.16 -1.21 19.71
N PRO A 355 -3.20 -1.75 20.50
CA PRO A 355 -1.91 -1.11 20.69
C PRO A 355 -1.27 -0.78 19.34
N ARG A 356 -0.81 0.46 19.21
CA ARG A 356 -0.21 0.99 17.98
C ARG A 356 1.21 1.48 18.24
N LEU A 357 2.16 0.99 17.45
CA LEU A 357 3.52 1.50 17.37
C LEU A 357 3.63 2.39 16.13
N ASN A 358 3.88 3.69 16.31
CA ASN A 358 4.20 4.57 15.20
C ASN A 358 5.70 4.47 14.89
N MET A 359 6.05 4.31 13.62
CA MET A 359 7.44 4.27 13.14
C MET A 359 7.61 5.21 11.96
N PHE A 360 8.79 5.80 11.82
CA PHE A 360 9.17 6.59 10.65
C PHE A 360 10.16 5.81 9.80
N TYR A 361 9.93 5.77 8.49
CA TYR A 361 10.81 5.09 7.54
C TYR A 361 12.24 5.62 7.60
N GLU A 362 12.40 6.93 7.81
CA GLU A 362 13.70 7.58 7.89
C GLU A 362 14.50 7.15 9.12
N ASP A 363 13.87 6.52 10.12
CA ASP A 363 14.56 6.07 11.33
C ASP A 363 15.30 4.73 11.13
N TYR A 364 15.20 4.11 9.95
CA TYR A 364 16.04 2.98 9.57
C TYR A 364 17.45 3.37 9.11
N ARG A 365 17.73 4.68 9.00
CA ARG A 365 19.08 5.21 8.75
C ARG A 365 20.05 4.80 9.87
N ASN A 366 21.34 4.75 9.54
CA ASN A 366 22.42 4.23 10.38
C ASN A 366 22.36 4.72 11.85
N ALA A 367 22.11 6.01 12.07
CA ALA A 367 22.16 6.60 13.42
C ALA A 367 21.05 6.12 14.37
N THR A 368 19.90 5.72 13.84
CA THR A 368 18.69 5.35 14.63
C THR A 368 18.23 3.92 14.38
N TYR A 369 18.94 3.19 13.51
CA TYR A 369 18.58 1.85 13.08
C TYR A 369 18.37 0.88 14.26
N HIS A 370 19.32 0.81 15.19
CA HIS A 370 19.25 -0.10 16.33
C HIS A 370 18.06 0.21 17.24
N ASP A 371 17.77 1.49 17.50
CA ASP A 371 16.64 1.91 18.31
C ASP A 371 15.31 1.58 17.63
N SER A 372 15.21 1.82 16.32
CA SER A 372 14.03 1.49 15.52
C SER A 372 13.78 -0.01 15.46
N LYS A 373 14.84 -0.80 15.27
CA LYS A 373 14.80 -2.26 15.31
C LYS A 373 14.34 -2.74 16.68
N ALA A 374 14.99 -2.30 17.75
CA ALA A 374 14.67 -2.71 19.12
C ALA A 374 13.21 -2.38 19.49
N LYS A 375 12.70 -1.21 19.12
CA LYS A 375 11.29 -0.83 19.30
C LYS A 375 10.35 -1.79 18.59
N LEU A 376 10.60 -2.08 17.31
CA LEU A 376 9.80 -3.01 16.51
C LEU A 376 9.82 -4.42 17.10
N PHE A 377 11.00 -4.94 17.45
CA PHE A 377 11.20 -6.30 17.93
C PHE A 377 10.56 -6.48 19.31
N THR A 378 10.75 -5.52 20.21
CA THR A 378 10.08 -5.50 21.52
C THR A 378 8.56 -5.47 21.35
N PHE A 379 8.06 -4.64 20.42
CA PHE A 379 6.63 -4.54 20.16
C PHE A 379 6.04 -5.81 19.56
N LEU A 380 6.79 -6.54 18.73
CA LEU A 380 6.37 -7.81 18.14
C LEU A 380 6.68 -9.03 19.01
N GLU A 381 7.43 -8.86 20.11
CA GLU A 381 7.95 -9.96 20.93
C GLU A 381 8.79 -10.94 20.10
N LEU A 382 9.66 -10.39 19.26
CA LEU A 382 10.63 -11.13 18.44
C LEU A 382 12.00 -11.18 19.12
N GLU A 383 12.72 -12.28 18.92
CA GLU A 383 14.14 -12.38 19.25
C GLU A 383 14.98 -11.70 18.16
N ASP A 384 16.04 -11.00 18.58
CA ASP A 384 17.03 -10.40 17.68
C ASP A 384 18.20 -11.38 17.50
N ILE A 385 18.23 -12.08 16.36
CA ILE A 385 19.12 -13.23 16.11
C ILE A 385 20.28 -12.84 15.18
N GLN A 386 20.09 -11.87 14.29
CA GLN A 386 21.12 -11.43 13.34
C GLN A 386 21.50 -9.96 13.49
N GLU A 387 22.70 -9.64 13.01
CA GLU A 387 23.31 -8.33 13.25
C GLU A 387 22.57 -7.21 12.53
N ARG A 388 22.22 -7.39 11.23
CA ARG A 388 21.65 -6.30 10.44
C ARG A 388 21.10 -6.66 9.05
N ALA A 389 19.82 -6.37 8.81
CA ALA A 389 19.31 -6.13 7.45
C ALA A 389 19.91 -4.85 6.85
N ILE A 390 20.42 -4.93 5.61
CA ILE A 390 21.01 -3.79 4.90
C ILE A 390 19.91 -2.77 4.56
N PHE A 391 19.98 -1.59 5.18
CA PHE A 391 19.16 -0.44 4.82
C PHE A 391 19.90 0.41 3.80
N HIS A 392 19.24 0.67 2.68
CA HIS A 392 19.79 1.52 1.65
C HIS A 392 19.29 2.95 1.79
N GLU A 393 20.19 3.82 2.23
CA GLU A 393 19.96 5.26 2.31
C GLU A 393 20.00 5.87 0.89
N GLY A 394 19.24 6.93 0.63
CA GLY A 394 19.37 7.69 -0.62
C GLY A 394 18.07 8.17 -1.27
N LYS A 395 16.91 7.73 -0.78
CA LYS A 395 15.60 8.09 -1.36
C LYS A 395 14.93 9.27 -0.67
N THR A 396 15.69 10.36 -0.54
CA THR A 396 15.20 11.67 -0.12
C THR A 396 14.98 12.53 -1.35
N TYR A 397 13.73 12.77 -1.71
CA TYR A 397 13.32 13.49 -2.92
C TYR A 397 12.86 14.92 -2.61
N ARG A 398 12.52 15.21 -1.35
CA ARG A 398 11.93 16.47 -0.90
C ARG A 398 12.56 17.72 -1.51
N ASP A 399 13.88 17.91 -1.37
CA ASP A 399 14.54 19.15 -1.80
C ASP A 399 14.89 19.18 -3.29
N GLU A 400 15.01 18.01 -3.93
CA GLU A 400 15.29 17.91 -5.37
C GLU A 400 14.00 18.15 -6.18
N TYR A 401 12.88 17.55 -5.76
CA TYR A 401 11.63 17.55 -6.52
C TYR A 401 10.74 18.75 -6.22
N PHE A 402 10.86 19.38 -5.05
CA PHE A 402 9.97 20.45 -4.59
C PHE A 402 10.71 21.74 -4.26
N THR A 403 10.06 22.87 -4.52
CA THR A 403 10.50 24.17 -4.00
C THR A 403 10.02 24.37 -2.56
N LYS A 404 10.66 25.27 -1.82
CA LYS A 404 10.22 25.66 -0.45
C LYS A 404 8.78 26.16 -0.42
N GLU A 405 8.35 26.89 -1.44
CA GLU A 405 6.97 27.39 -1.55
C GLU A 405 5.97 26.23 -1.70
N GLU A 406 6.30 25.23 -2.51
CA GLU A 406 5.43 24.07 -2.70
C GLU A 406 5.39 23.19 -1.47
N ILE A 407 6.52 22.97 -0.81
CA ILE A 407 6.57 22.29 0.50
C ILE A 407 5.61 22.99 1.46
N THR A 408 5.67 24.32 1.58
CA THR A 408 4.75 25.09 2.44
C THR A 408 3.28 24.88 2.07
N LYS A 409 2.94 24.88 0.77
CA LYS A 409 1.56 24.65 0.29
C LYS A 409 1.09 23.21 0.55
N ILE A 410 1.96 22.23 0.33
CA ILE A 410 1.71 20.81 0.61
C ILE A 410 1.44 20.62 2.11
N MET A 411 2.28 21.19 2.97
CA MET A 411 2.09 21.06 4.42
C MET A 411 0.80 21.73 4.89
N LYS A 412 0.45 22.89 4.32
CA LYS A 412 -0.83 23.53 4.58
C LYS A 412 -2.02 22.66 4.17
N LEU A 413 -1.92 21.96 3.04
CA LEU A 413 -2.92 21.00 2.58
C LEU A 413 -3.03 19.84 3.58
N ILE A 414 -1.91 19.20 3.92
CA ILE A 414 -1.90 18.05 4.84
C ILE A 414 -2.49 18.44 6.19
N LYS A 415 -2.04 19.56 6.79
CA LYS A 415 -2.59 20.09 8.04
C LYS A 415 -4.10 20.33 7.98
N PHE A 416 -4.61 20.76 6.84
CA PHE A 416 -6.03 21.05 6.67
C PHE A 416 -6.90 19.78 6.56
N PHE A 417 -6.36 18.70 5.98
CA PHE A 417 -7.12 17.48 5.70
C PHE A 417 -6.83 16.33 6.66
N ALA A 418 -5.69 16.34 7.33
CA ALA A 418 -5.36 15.37 8.36
C ALA A 418 -6.11 15.68 9.67
N ILE A 419 -6.42 14.65 10.45
CA ILE A 419 -6.82 14.85 11.85
C ILE A 419 -5.65 15.40 12.67
N GLY A 420 -5.94 16.02 13.81
CA GLY A 420 -4.94 16.70 14.64
C GLY A 420 -3.79 15.79 15.05
N GLU A 421 -4.09 14.54 15.42
CA GLU A 421 -3.11 13.58 15.88
C GLU A 421 -2.13 13.14 14.80
N VAL A 422 -2.59 13.08 13.54
CA VAL A 422 -1.70 12.80 12.40
C VAL A 422 -0.82 13.99 12.11
N TRP A 423 -1.34 15.21 12.24
CA TRP A 423 -0.55 16.43 12.10
C TRP A 423 0.54 16.50 13.19
N ASP A 424 0.19 16.22 14.43
CA ASP A 424 1.13 16.18 15.56
C ASP A 424 2.18 15.09 15.38
N LEU A 425 1.80 13.92 14.84
CA LEU A 425 2.73 12.85 14.51
C LEU A 425 3.75 13.30 13.47
N LEU A 426 3.33 14.00 12.41
CA LEU A 426 4.24 14.50 11.39
C LEU A 426 5.18 15.60 11.95
N LEU A 427 4.68 16.47 12.83
CA LEU A 427 5.48 17.51 13.50
C LEU A 427 6.57 16.95 14.43
N GLN A 428 6.44 15.72 14.92
CA GLN A 428 7.49 15.10 15.74
C GLN A 428 8.77 14.85 14.95
N ARG A 429 8.68 14.66 13.62
CA ARG A 429 9.80 14.21 12.81
C ARG A 429 10.29 15.24 11.80
N TYR A 430 9.36 15.97 11.22
CA TYR A 430 9.65 16.77 10.06
C TYR A 430 9.52 18.25 10.42
N ASP A 431 10.62 18.98 10.28
CA ASP A 431 10.64 20.42 10.44
C ASP A 431 9.83 21.06 9.29
N TYR A 432 8.82 21.83 9.65
CA TYR A 432 7.86 22.45 8.74
C TYR A 432 7.69 23.95 8.98
#